data_AF-A0A7S3WYM3-F1
#
_entry.id   AF-A0A7S3WYM3-F1
#
_cell.length_a   1.000
_cell.length_b   1.000
_cell.length_c   1.000
_cell.angle_alpha   90.00
_cell.angle_beta   90.00
_cell.angle_gamma   90.00
#
_symmetry.space_group_name_H-M   'P 1'
#
loop_
_entity.id
_entity.type
_entity.pdbx_description
1 polymer ?
#
loop_
_entity_poly.entity_id
_entity_poly.type
_entity_poly.pdbx_seq_one_letter_code
_entity_poly.pdbx_strand_id
1 'polypeptide(L)'
;PGTHCSTTRQSARRRCRAAAAAQESQLASSAMGKMKNMDKPWEDDSVDHWKPEAFAQGDMAGPLLEESSFAVLFPAYREKYLREVWPQVTSALKEQGVACQLDLIEGSMTVSTTRKTWDPYIILKARDLIKLLARSVHLQQALKALQDDVFSDVIKERAASAAAGPVHSVSSHLEL
;
A
#
# COMPACT_ATOMS: atom_id res chain seq x y z
N PRO A 1 7.07 -1.02 63.03
CA PRO A 1 7.57 -0.71 61.67
C PRO A 1 7.95 -2.01 60.93
N GLY A 2 7.06 -2.70 60.23
CA GLY A 2 6.18 -2.15 59.22
C GLY A 2 6.80 -2.40 57.83
N THR A 3 6.51 -3.58 57.29
CA THR A 3 6.37 -3.90 55.84
C THR A 3 7.60 -3.84 54.90
N HIS A 4 7.40 -4.44 53.71
CA HIS A 4 8.17 -4.28 52.46
C HIS A 4 9.23 -5.35 52.10
N CYS A 5 8.82 -6.63 51.93
CA CYS A 5 9.51 -7.53 50.99
C CYS A 5 8.60 -8.63 50.44
N SER A 6 7.45 -8.28 49.86
CA SER A 6 6.54 -9.24 49.20
C SER A 6 6.39 -9.03 47.69
N THR A 7 6.97 -7.95 47.13
CA THR A 7 6.72 -7.54 45.74
C THR A 7 7.56 -8.31 44.70
N THR A 8 8.71 -8.88 45.06
CA THR A 8 9.62 -9.52 44.08
C THR A 8 9.15 -10.92 43.65
N ARG A 9 8.52 -11.70 44.55
CA ARG A 9 7.94 -13.02 44.20
C ARG A 9 6.66 -12.93 43.38
N GLN A 10 5.86 -11.86 43.55
CA GLN A 10 4.65 -11.65 42.76
C GLN A 10 4.96 -11.28 41.30
N SER A 11 6.05 -10.55 41.05
CA SER A 11 6.41 -10.13 39.69
C SER A 11 6.97 -11.26 38.82
N ALA A 12 7.65 -12.26 39.40
CA ALA A 12 8.17 -13.43 38.68
C ALA A 12 7.06 -14.42 38.28
N ARG A 13 6.06 -14.63 39.16
CA ARG A 13 4.89 -15.48 38.87
C ARG A 13 4.00 -14.91 37.77
N ARG A 14 3.89 -13.58 37.68
CA ARG A 14 3.14 -12.89 36.62
C ARG A 14 3.78 -13.05 35.23
N ARG A 15 5.12 -13.01 35.14
CA ARG A 15 5.85 -13.22 33.86
C ARG A 15 5.75 -14.66 33.37
N CYS A 16 5.82 -15.65 34.26
CA CYS A 16 5.67 -17.06 33.88
C CYS A 16 4.23 -17.41 33.45
N ARG A 17 3.21 -16.81 34.11
CA ARG A 17 1.81 -17.03 33.76
C ARG A 17 1.41 -16.37 32.44
N ALA A 18 2.04 -15.23 32.09
CA ALA A 18 1.87 -14.57 30.80
C ALA A 18 2.55 -15.34 29.64
N ALA A 19 3.73 -15.92 29.88
CA ALA A 19 4.40 -16.77 28.90
C ALA A 19 3.65 -18.09 28.62
N ALA A 20 3.03 -18.69 29.64
CA ALA A 20 2.21 -19.89 29.49
C ALA A 20 0.87 -19.62 28.76
N ALA A 21 0.21 -18.48 29.05
CA ALA A 21 -1.03 -18.10 28.37
C ALA A 21 -0.84 -17.79 26.87
N ALA A 22 0.36 -17.36 26.46
CA ALA A 22 0.71 -17.16 25.05
C ALA A 22 0.92 -18.48 24.28
N GLN A 23 1.28 -19.57 24.98
CA GLN A 23 1.38 -20.91 24.37
C GLN A 23 0.01 -21.58 24.25
N GLU A 24 -0.92 -21.37 25.19
CA GLU A 24 -2.28 -21.92 25.10
C GLU A 24 -3.10 -21.30 23.95
N SER A 25 -2.91 -20.01 23.63
CA SER A 25 -3.60 -19.38 22.52
C SER A 25 -3.12 -19.85 21.14
N GLN A 26 -1.90 -20.36 21.02
CA GLN A 26 -1.36 -20.94 19.78
C GLN A 26 -1.83 -22.38 19.55
N LEU A 27 -2.11 -23.17 20.59
CA LEU A 27 -2.66 -24.52 20.41
C LEU A 27 -4.18 -24.49 20.16
N ALA A 28 -4.90 -23.52 20.72
CA ALA A 28 -6.35 -23.40 20.58
C ALA A 28 -6.81 -23.10 19.13
N SER A 29 -6.01 -22.41 18.32
CA SER A 29 -6.31 -22.17 16.90
C SER A 29 -6.15 -23.42 16.03
N SER A 30 -5.46 -24.47 16.51
CA SER A 30 -5.27 -25.72 15.76
C SER A 30 -6.41 -26.75 15.96
N ALA A 31 -7.33 -26.49 16.89
CA ALA A 31 -8.30 -27.49 17.37
C ALA A 31 -9.69 -27.44 16.71
N MET A 32 -9.89 -26.63 15.67
CA MET A 32 -11.12 -26.66 14.86
C MET A 32 -10.79 -27.27 13.48
N GLY A 33 -10.60 -28.59 13.46
CA GLY A 33 -10.32 -29.34 12.24
C GLY A 33 -11.50 -29.25 11.28
N LYS A 34 -11.30 -28.61 10.12
CA LYS A 34 -12.27 -28.61 9.02
C LYS A 34 -12.47 -30.05 8.57
N MET A 35 -13.72 -30.51 8.57
CA MET A 35 -14.08 -31.84 8.07
C MET A 35 -13.77 -31.88 6.57
N LYS A 36 -12.75 -32.65 6.19
CA LYS A 36 -12.23 -32.71 4.81
C LYS A 36 -13.27 -33.32 3.89
N ASN A 37 -13.68 -32.58 2.86
CA ASN A 37 -14.59 -33.08 1.84
C ASN A 37 -13.75 -33.88 0.83
N MET A 38 -13.61 -35.19 1.09
CA MET A 38 -12.72 -36.11 0.35
C MET A 38 -13.08 -36.27 -1.14
N ASP A 39 -14.21 -35.71 -1.60
CA ASP A 39 -14.66 -35.76 -2.99
C ASP A 39 -13.91 -34.78 -3.93
N LYS A 40 -13.00 -33.95 -3.39
CA LYS A 40 -12.31 -32.88 -4.15
C LYS A 40 -10.79 -33.01 -4.03
N PRO A 41 -10.11 -33.71 -4.95
CA PRO A 41 -8.67 -33.96 -4.88
C PRO A 41 -7.78 -32.72 -5.11
N TRP A 42 -8.37 -31.52 -5.27
CA TRP A 42 -7.64 -30.26 -5.42
C TRP A 42 -7.53 -29.46 -4.11
N GLU A 43 -8.05 -29.96 -2.99
CA GLU A 43 -7.84 -29.37 -1.66
C GLU A 43 -6.58 -29.96 -1.00
N ASP A 44 -5.41 -29.69 -1.57
CA ASP A 44 -4.12 -29.97 -0.93
C ASP A 44 -3.79 -28.85 0.07
N ASP A 45 -3.85 -29.15 1.38
CA ASP A 45 -3.53 -28.22 2.47
C ASP A 45 -2.05 -27.77 2.48
N SER A 46 -1.20 -28.29 1.58
CA SER A 46 0.23 -27.98 1.52
C SER A 46 0.55 -26.63 0.90
N VAL A 47 -0.35 -26.11 0.05
CA VAL A 47 -0.16 -24.82 -0.63
C VAL A 47 -0.96 -23.77 0.14
N ASP A 48 -0.28 -22.76 0.64
CA ASP A 48 -0.93 -21.62 1.29
C ASP A 48 -1.50 -20.71 0.22
N HIS A 49 -2.73 -21.01 -0.21
CA HIS A 49 -3.45 -20.34 -1.31
C HIS A 49 -3.71 -18.83 -1.06
N TRP A 50 -3.29 -18.28 0.08
CA TRP A 50 -3.60 -16.93 0.53
C TRP A 50 -2.36 -16.03 0.61
N LYS A 51 -1.18 -16.52 0.26
CA LYS A 51 0.02 -15.70 0.17
C LYS A 51 0.08 -15.05 -1.22
N PRO A 52 0.02 -13.71 -1.33
CA PRO A 52 0.28 -13.05 -2.59
C PRO A 52 1.76 -13.27 -2.97
N GLU A 53 1.99 -13.88 -4.13
CA GLU A 53 3.34 -13.95 -4.71
C GLU A 53 3.70 -12.58 -5.28
N ALA A 54 4.93 -12.12 -5.00
CA ALA A 54 5.42 -10.88 -5.57
C ALA A 54 5.62 -11.06 -7.07
N PHE A 55 4.99 -10.19 -7.87
CA PHE A 55 5.09 -10.25 -9.32
C PHE A 55 6.54 -9.96 -9.71
N ALA A 56 7.12 -10.79 -10.59
CA ALA A 56 8.51 -10.65 -11.01
C ALA A 56 8.61 -9.99 -12.40
N GLN A 57 9.78 -9.41 -12.68
CA GLN A 57 10.09 -8.82 -13.98
C GLN A 57 10.18 -9.91 -15.07
N GLY A 58 9.04 -10.25 -15.68
CA GLY A 58 8.93 -11.29 -16.71
C GLY A 58 7.59 -12.03 -16.75
N ASP A 59 6.73 -11.85 -15.74
CA ASP A 59 5.43 -12.53 -15.66
C ASP A 59 4.36 -11.94 -16.61
N MET A 60 4.64 -10.81 -17.26
CA MET A 60 3.76 -10.22 -18.29
C MET A 60 3.95 -10.89 -19.65
N ALA A 61 2.85 -11.32 -20.25
CA ALA A 61 2.82 -11.87 -21.62
C ALA A 61 3.12 -10.84 -22.72
N GLY A 62 3.07 -9.53 -22.43
CA GLY A 62 3.36 -8.48 -23.40
C GLY A 62 3.32 -7.05 -22.81
N PRO A 63 3.74 -6.03 -23.60
CA PRO A 63 3.72 -4.64 -23.16
C PRO A 63 2.29 -4.09 -23.10
N LEU A 64 2.03 -3.16 -22.18
CA LEU A 64 0.75 -2.44 -22.11
C LEU A 64 0.52 -1.65 -23.41
N LEU A 65 -0.65 -1.87 -24.03
CA LEU A 65 -1.05 -1.18 -25.26
C LEU A 65 -1.68 0.19 -24.96
N GLU A 66 -2.43 0.27 -23.86
CA GLU A 66 -3.09 1.47 -23.38
C GLU A 66 -2.27 2.14 -22.27
N GLU A 67 -2.19 3.46 -22.34
CA GLU A 67 -1.48 4.27 -21.34
C GLU A 67 -2.49 4.74 -20.29
N SER A 68 -2.25 4.40 -19.02
CA SER A 68 -2.99 4.94 -17.89
C SER A 68 -2.25 6.15 -17.34
N SER A 69 -2.95 7.29 -17.25
CA SER A 69 -2.42 8.53 -16.67
C SER A 69 -3.28 8.99 -15.49
N PHE A 70 -2.64 9.44 -14.42
CA PHE A 70 -3.30 9.98 -13.24
C PHE A 70 -2.61 11.27 -12.82
N ALA A 71 -3.42 12.31 -12.62
CA ALA A 71 -2.95 13.62 -12.14
C ALA A 71 -3.56 13.94 -10.77
N VAL A 72 -2.76 14.54 -9.89
CA VAL A 72 -3.20 15.04 -8.58
C VAL A 72 -2.75 16.49 -8.43
N LEU A 73 -3.70 17.37 -8.12
CA LEU A 73 -3.44 18.76 -7.78
C LEU A 73 -2.88 18.86 -6.35
N PHE A 74 -1.86 19.67 -6.15
CA PHE A 74 -1.25 19.93 -4.84
C PHE A 74 -1.34 21.42 -4.48
N PRO A 75 -1.36 21.77 -3.18
CA PRO A 75 -1.44 23.16 -2.76
C PRO A 75 -0.09 23.88 -2.93
N ALA A 76 -0.15 25.17 -3.29
CA ALA A 76 1.03 25.99 -3.60
C ALA A 76 2.12 25.99 -2.51
N TYR A 77 1.75 25.87 -1.23
CA TYR A 77 2.74 25.84 -0.13
C TYR A 77 3.66 24.60 -0.18
N ARG A 78 3.28 23.52 -0.86
CA ARG A 78 4.05 22.28 -0.94
C ARG A 78 5.02 22.26 -2.12
N GLU A 79 4.94 23.23 -3.03
CA GLU A 79 5.73 23.31 -4.26
C GLU A 79 7.25 23.28 -3.99
N LYS A 80 7.72 24.10 -3.04
CA LYS A 80 9.15 24.18 -2.70
C LYS A 80 9.70 22.81 -2.28
N TYR A 81 8.94 22.07 -1.46
CA TYR A 81 9.33 20.74 -1.01
C TYR A 81 9.36 19.75 -2.18
N LEU A 82 8.30 19.74 -3.02
CA LEU A 82 8.21 18.85 -4.17
C LEU A 82 9.37 19.06 -5.14
N ARG A 83 9.77 20.30 -5.39
CA ARG A 83 10.91 20.64 -6.26
C ARG A 83 12.23 20.00 -5.80
N GLU A 84 12.46 19.94 -4.49
CA GLU A 84 13.69 19.38 -3.91
C GLU A 84 13.69 17.84 -3.94
N VAL A 85 12.54 17.21 -3.68
CA VAL A 85 12.43 15.75 -3.55
C VAL A 85 12.08 15.03 -4.86
N TRP A 86 11.62 15.76 -5.88
CA TRP A 86 11.23 15.22 -7.18
C TRP A 86 12.25 14.26 -7.82
N PRO A 87 13.57 14.55 -7.89
CA PRO A 87 14.53 13.63 -8.51
C PRO A 87 14.58 12.25 -7.82
N GLN A 88 14.31 12.19 -6.52
CA GLN A 88 14.24 10.93 -5.79
C GLN A 88 12.98 10.13 -6.16
N VAL A 89 11.84 10.81 -6.30
CA VAL A 89 10.57 10.21 -6.76
C VAL A 89 10.72 9.64 -8.17
N THR A 90 11.34 10.40 -9.09
CA THR A 90 11.57 9.96 -10.46
C THR A 90 12.47 8.74 -10.53
N SER A 91 13.49 8.66 -9.67
CA SER A 91 14.39 7.50 -9.64
C SER A 91 13.65 6.24 -9.19
N ALA A 92 12.87 6.32 -8.11
CA ALA A 92 12.10 5.18 -7.59
C ALA A 92 11.02 4.69 -8.58
N LEU A 93 10.31 5.60 -9.26
CA LEU A 93 9.28 5.22 -10.23
C LEU A 93 9.87 4.70 -11.55
N LYS A 94 11.08 5.13 -11.93
CA LYS A 94 11.77 4.67 -13.12
C LYS A 94 12.18 3.20 -13.04
N GLU A 95 12.56 2.72 -11.85
CA GLU A 95 12.84 1.30 -11.60
C GLU A 95 11.63 0.43 -11.94
N GLN A 96 10.43 0.96 -11.71
CA GLN A 96 9.17 0.28 -11.98
C GLN A 96 8.59 0.55 -13.39
N GLY A 97 9.30 1.34 -14.21
CA GLY A 97 8.87 1.67 -15.56
C GLY A 97 7.70 2.67 -15.64
N VAL A 98 7.47 3.46 -14.60
CA VAL A 98 6.42 4.50 -14.57
C VAL A 98 7.06 5.87 -14.84
N ALA A 99 6.47 6.63 -15.76
CA ALA A 99 6.86 8.01 -16.03
C ALA A 99 6.16 8.95 -15.04
N CYS A 100 6.87 9.99 -14.60
CA CYS A 100 6.32 11.01 -13.73
C CYS A 100 6.67 12.41 -14.24
N GLN A 101 5.71 13.31 -14.16
CA GLN A 101 5.83 14.72 -14.54
C GLN A 101 5.34 15.61 -13.39
N LEU A 102 6.01 16.76 -13.23
CA LEU A 102 5.71 17.76 -12.21
C LEU A 102 5.50 19.10 -12.89
N ASP A 103 4.29 19.63 -12.77
CA ASP A 103 3.89 20.92 -13.34
C ASP A 103 3.70 21.94 -12.22
N LEU A 104 4.66 22.85 -12.08
CA LEU A 104 4.64 23.88 -11.03
C LEU A 104 3.65 25.02 -11.33
N ILE A 105 3.30 25.24 -12.60
CA ILE A 105 2.40 26.32 -13.01
C ILE A 105 0.94 25.99 -12.64
N GLU A 106 0.49 24.79 -13.01
CA GLU A 106 -0.83 24.28 -12.63
C GLU A 106 -0.84 23.79 -11.17
N GLY A 107 0.32 23.37 -10.65
CA GLY A 107 0.43 22.73 -9.36
C GLY A 107 -0.07 21.29 -9.40
N SER A 108 0.25 20.55 -10.46
CA SER A 108 -0.18 19.17 -10.69
C SER A 108 1.02 18.20 -10.73
N MET A 109 0.82 17.00 -10.20
CA MET A 109 1.74 15.87 -10.34
C MET A 109 1.05 14.79 -11.16
N THR A 110 1.70 14.36 -12.23
CA THR A 110 1.17 13.35 -13.15
C THR A 110 2.04 12.11 -13.14
N VAL A 111 1.41 10.94 -13.06
CA VAL A 111 2.06 9.63 -13.28
C VAL A 111 1.43 8.94 -14.46
N SER A 112 2.24 8.37 -15.33
CA SER A 112 1.80 7.64 -16.51
C SER A 112 2.55 6.33 -16.66
N THR A 113 1.84 5.26 -17.03
CA THR A 113 2.46 3.99 -17.39
C THR A 113 3.20 4.12 -18.72
N THR A 114 4.27 3.35 -18.89
CA THR A 114 4.98 3.25 -20.18
C THR A 114 4.96 1.81 -20.67
N ARG A 115 5.37 1.58 -21.92
CA ARG A 115 5.52 0.21 -22.47
C ARG A 115 6.57 -0.64 -21.75
N LYS A 116 7.33 -0.05 -20.81
CA LYS A 116 8.35 -0.72 -20.00
C LYS A 116 7.83 -1.17 -18.64
N THR A 117 6.59 -0.81 -18.29
CA THR A 117 5.97 -1.20 -17.03
C THR A 117 5.77 -2.71 -17.02
N TRP A 118 6.33 -3.38 -16.01
CA TRP A 118 6.35 -4.84 -15.89
C TRP A 118 5.22 -5.39 -15.03
N ASP A 119 4.57 -4.56 -14.21
CA ASP A 119 3.40 -4.93 -13.39
C ASP A 119 2.25 -3.94 -13.67
N PRO A 120 1.04 -4.39 -14.05
CA PRO A 120 -0.07 -3.46 -14.29
C PRO A 120 -0.56 -2.78 -13.00
N TYR A 121 -0.36 -3.39 -11.82
CA TYR A 121 -0.86 -2.88 -10.55
C TYR A 121 -0.03 -1.70 -10.01
N ILE A 122 1.22 -1.55 -10.44
CA ILE A 122 2.12 -0.48 -9.98
C ILE A 122 1.57 0.94 -10.20
N ILE A 123 0.75 1.17 -11.22
CA ILE A 123 0.18 2.50 -11.48
C ILE A 123 -0.75 2.95 -10.34
N LEU A 124 -1.42 2.00 -9.68
CA LEU A 124 -2.28 2.28 -8.53
C LEU A 124 -1.44 2.64 -7.31
N LYS A 125 -0.32 1.95 -7.09
CA LYS A 125 0.64 2.28 -6.04
C LYS A 125 1.30 3.65 -6.28
N ALA A 126 1.66 3.96 -7.53
CA ALA A 126 2.19 5.26 -7.93
C ALA A 126 1.17 6.39 -7.73
N ARG A 127 -0.12 6.13 -8.02
CA ARG A 127 -1.23 7.05 -7.71
C ARG A 127 -1.32 7.35 -6.22
N ASP A 128 -1.18 6.34 -5.38
CA ASP A 128 -1.27 6.54 -3.93
C ASP A 128 -0.03 7.26 -3.38
N LEU A 129 1.16 7.04 -3.96
CA LEU A 129 2.37 7.82 -3.70
C LEU A 129 2.15 9.33 -3.95
N ILE A 130 1.67 9.72 -5.13
CA ILE A 130 1.45 11.15 -5.45
C ILE A 130 0.36 11.79 -4.59
N LYS A 131 -0.68 11.05 -4.24
CA LYS A 131 -1.71 11.52 -3.30
C LYS A 131 -1.14 11.79 -1.92
N LEU A 132 -0.30 10.90 -1.39
CA LEU A 132 0.34 11.10 -0.08
C LEU A 132 1.21 12.37 -0.07
N LEU A 133 1.97 12.60 -1.14
CA LEU A 133 2.80 13.81 -1.29
C LEU A 133 1.95 15.08 -1.28
N ALA A 134 0.82 15.08 -2.01
CA ALA A 134 -0.12 16.21 -2.02
C ALA A 134 -0.76 16.47 -0.64
N ARG A 135 -0.89 15.43 0.19
CA ARG A 135 -1.43 15.51 1.56
C ARG A 135 -0.37 15.82 2.63
N SER A 136 0.79 16.32 2.24
CA SER A 136 1.89 16.73 3.14
C SER A 136 2.62 15.59 3.84
N VAL A 137 2.59 14.36 3.29
CA VAL A 137 3.42 13.25 3.77
C VAL A 137 4.86 13.43 3.28
N HIS A 138 5.82 12.96 4.08
CA HIS A 138 7.24 13.02 3.75
C HIS A 138 7.63 11.89 2.80
N LEU A 139 8.60 12.15 1.90
CA LEU A 139 8.98 11.23 0.83
C LEU A 139 9.33 9.82 1.33
N GLN A 140 10.15 9.70 2.37
CA GLN A 140 10.61 8.39 2.87
C GLN A 140 9.47 7.50 3.36
N GLN A 141 8.39 8.07 3.89
CA GLN A 141 7.19 7.31 4.24
C GLN A 141 6.33 7.02 3.04
N ALA A 142 6.24 7.96 2.11
CA ALA A 142 5.46 7.79 0.88
C ALA A 142 6.04 6.66 0.01
N LEU A 143 7.37 6.53 -0.07
CA LEU A 143 8.04 5.46 -0.82
C LEU A 143 7.69 4.05 -0.32
N LYS A 144 7.31 3.90 0.96
CA LYS A 144 6.85 2.61 1.49
C LYS A 144 5.56 2.14 0.83
N ALA A 145 4.76 3.05 0.27
CA ALA A 145 3.54 2.69 -0.46
C ALA A 145 3.83 1.96 -1.78
N LEU A 146 5.07 1.95 -2.28
CA LEU A 146 5.46 1.11 -3.42
C LEU A 146 5.62 -0.37 -3.04
N GLN A 147 5.69 -0.70 -1.75
CA GLN A 147 5.75 -2.07 -1.27
C GLN A 147 4.34 -2.68 -1.26
N ASP A 148 4.23 -3.96 -1.59
CA ASP A 148 2.94 -4.63 -1.71
C ASP A 148 2.21 -4.77 -0.36
N ASP A 149 2.95 -4.91 0.73
CA ASP A 149 2.42 -5.05 2.10
C ASP A 149 1.75 -3.77 2.63
N VAL A 150 2.08 -2.61 2.05
CA VAL A 150 1.64 -1.31 2.55
C VAL A 150 0.57 -0.74 1.63
N PHE A 151 -0.57 -0.38 2.24
CA PHE A 151 -1.68 0.27 1.57
C PHE A 151 -1.93 1.65 2.17
N SER A 152 -2.40 2.58 1.35
CA SER A 152 -2.66 3.95 1.76
C SER A 152 -4.06 4.35 1.31
N ASP A 153 -4.87 4.81 2.26
CA ASP A 153 -6.20 5.33 1.97
C ASP A 153 -6.47 6.62 2.76
N VAL A 154 -7.31 7.48 2.22
CA VAL A 154 -7.68 8.76 2.81
C VAL A 154 -9.12 8.65 3.30
N ILE A 155 -9.25 8.40 4.60
CA ILE A 155 -10.57 8.37 5.24
C ILE A 155 -11.06 9.81 5.40
N LYS A 156 -12.19 10.11 4.77
CA LYS A 156 -12.88 11.38 4.95
C LYS A 156 -13.51 11.40 6.36
N GLU A 157 -13.01 12.25 7.24
CA GLU A 157 -13.54 12.39 8.61
C GLU A 157 -14.95 13.04 8.66
N ARG A 158 -15.41 13.67 7.56
CA ARG A 158 -16.77 14.21 7.44
C ARG A 158 -17.67 13.30 6.59
N ALA A 159 -18.64 12.67 7.22
CA ALA A 159 -19.74 11.95 6.58
C ALA A 159 -20.74 12.92 5.89
N ALA A 160 -21.25 12.49 4.74
CA ALA A 160 -22.47 12.93 4.04
C ALA A 160 -22.64 14.41 3.65
N SER A 161 -22.34 14.72 2.38
CA SER A 161 -23.36 15.18 1.42
C SER A 161 -22.79 15.05 0.02
N ALA A 162 -23.36 14.14 -0.76
CA ALA A 162 -23.02 13.90 -2.14
C ALA A 162 -23.19 15.20 -2.98
N ALA A 163 -22.09 15.68 -3.53
CA ALA A 163 -22.05 16.43 -4.78
C ALA A 163 -20.66 16.20 -5.37
N ALA A 164 -20.45 14.97 -5.86
CA ALA A 164 -19.30 14.67 -6.71
C ALA A 164 -19.52 15.43 -8.02
N GLY A 165 -18.93 16.63 -8.11
CA GLY A 165 -18.64 17.24 -9.40
C GLY A 165 -17.68 16.33 -10.18
N PRO A 166 -17.80 16.28 -11.51
CA PRO A 166 -17.04 15.34 -12.33
C PRO A 166 -15.54 15.61 -12.17
N VAL A 167 -14.82 14.56 -11.76
CA VAL A 167 -13.38 14.48 -12.00
C VAL A 167 -13.19 14.69 -13.50
N HIS A 168 -12.39 15.69 -13.87
CA HIS A 168 -12.05 15.95 -15.26
C HIS A 168 -11.23 14.75 -15.77
N SER A 169 -11.94 13.74 -16.24
CA SER A 169 -11.43 12.77 -17.21
C SER A 169 -11.41 13.48 -18.55
N VAL A 170 -10.29 14.13 -18.86
CA VAL A 170 -9.99 14.55 -20.24
C VAL A 170 -9.78 13.29 -21.07
N SER A 171 -10.89 12.73 -21.53
CA SER A 171 -10.94 11.75 -22.62
C SER A 171 -10.73 12.51 -23.92
N SER A 172 -9.49 12.78 -24.27
CA SER A 172 -9.13 13.28 -25.59
C SER A 172 -9.15 12.12 -26.59
N HIS A 173 -10.35 11.75 -27.05
CA HIS A 173 -10.53 10.93 -28.25
C HIS A 173 -11.20 11.81 -29.32
N LEU A 174 -10.43 12.05 -30.39
CA LEU A 174 -10.82 12.24 -31.79
C LEU A 174 -12.30 12.57 -32.10
N GLU A 175 -12.54 13.64 -32.87
CA GLU A 175 -12.98 13.52 -34.26
C GLU A 175 -12.77 14.84 -35.04
N LEU A 176 -12.72 14.68 -36.36
CA LEU A 176 -12.31 15.60 -37.44
C LEU A 176 -13.13 16.88 -37.60
#